data_AF-W7PZV9-F1
#
_entry.id   AF-W7PZV9-F1
#
_cell.length_a   1.000
_cell.length_b   1.000
_cell.length_c   1.000
_cell.angle_alpha   90.00
_cell.angle_beta   90.00
_cell.angle_gamma   90.00
#
_symmetry.space_group_name_H-M   'P 1'
#
loop_
_entity.id
_entity.type
_entity.pdbx_description
1 polymer ?
#
loop_
_entity_poly.entity_id
_entity_poly.type
_entity_poly.pdbx_seq_one_letter_code
_entity_poly.pdbx_strand_id
1 'polypeptide(L)'
;MAQYFTDFSDYSVNKAPEDWRDAWIPGGHRLEIHEVPDAVGGKVLRHHIDTNNRRAWAWERVPRGSSCYEILTRLRSSSADSRFGVIARGDGQGERGTEQGVTCEFFKGANHSLVEYEPAKLELRQTLFLIAYNPQGERDRGPERPHGVARIWGESFFPWAPDQWFWLRLQVFAKDGTLHARAKAWDGSGEVSEPDWWHYEVSNIEPDSVGANGWVGITGQREAGIRDYDVFSVGTDGDPAPMP
;
A
#
# COMPACT_ATOMS: atom_id res chain seq x y z
N MET A 1 14.71 -6.21 14.54
CA MET A 1 14.78 -7.36 13.63
C MET A 1 13.72 -8.35 14.06
N ALA A 2 12.66 -8.45 13.27
CA ALA A 2 11.56 -9.38 13.47
C ALA A 2 10.80 -9.58 12.16
N GLN A 3 10.16 -10.74 12.04
CA GLN A 3 9.28 -11.10 10.93
C GLN A 3 7.86 -11.35 11.44
N TYR A 4 6.89 -10.85 10.69
CA TYR A 4 5.46 -10.97 10.98
C TYR A 4 4.75 -11.52 9.74
N PHE A 5 3.79 -12.41 9.94
CA PHE A 5 3.08 -13.06 8.85
C PHE A 5 1.63 -13.33 9.23
N THR A 6 0.73 -13.19 8.25
CA THR A 6 -0.64 -13.68 8.29
C THR A 6 -1.09 -14.08 6.88
N ASP A 7 -1.67 -15.26 6.77
CA ASP A 7 -2.50 -15.72 5.62
C ASP A 7 -4.00 -15.63 5.94
N PHE A 8 -4.32 -14.99 7.07
CA PHE A 8 -5.64 -14.78 7.64
C PHE A 8 -6.39 -16.04 8.09
N SER A 9 -5.78 -17.23 8.02
CA SER A 9 -6.39 -18.51 8.40
C SER A 9 -6.84 -18.54 9.88
N ASP A 10 -6.11 -17.85 10.76
CA ASP A 10 -6.37 -17.80 12.20
C ASP A 10 -7.54 -16.87 12.60
N TYR A 11 -7.98 -15.97 11.72
CA TYR A 11 -9.07 -15.05 12.08
C TYR A 11 -10.46 -15.66 11.88
N SER A 12 -11.42 -15.14 12.66
CA SER A 12 -12.84 -15.51 12.54
C SER A 12 -13.50 -14.86 11.33
N VAL A 13 -14.20 -15.66 10.53
CA VAL A 13 -14.97 -15.21 9.36
C VAL A 13 -16.09 -14.23 9.75
N ASN A 14 -16.41 -13.28 8.86
CA ASN A 14 -17.42 -12.23 9.02
C ASN A 14 -17.16 -11.29 10.20
N LYS A 15 -15.90 -11.11 10.58
CA LYS A 15 -15.47 -10.17 11.62
C LYS A 15 -14.26 -9.36 11.15
N ALA A 16 -14.15 -8.14 11.64
CA ALA A 16 -12.91 -7.40 11.58
C ALA A 16 -11.85 -8.12 12.46
N PRO A 17 -10.61 -8.31 11.98
CA PRO A 17 -9.50 -8.75 12.81
C PRO A 17 -9.26 -7.79 13.98
N GLU A 18 -9.00 -8.34 15.17
CA GLU A 18 -8.85 -7.54 16.40
C GLU A 18 -7.57 -6.69 16.45
N ASP A 19 -6.56 -7.06 15.67
CA ASP A 19 -5.27 -6.38 15.56
C ASP A 19 -5.17 -5.52 14.29
N TRP A 20 -6.29 -5.24 13.62
CA TRP A 20 -6.37 -4.28 12.52
C TRP A 20 -7.22 -3.09 12.92
N ARG A 21 -6.66 -1.89 12.74
CA ARG A 21 -7.32 -0.63 13.14
C ARG A 21 -7.43 0.31 11.95
N ASP A 22 -8.58 0.96 11.82
CA ASP A 22 -8.74 2.10 10.90
C ASP A 22 -7.82 3.25 11.33
N ALA A 23 -6.91 3.65 10.45
CA ALA A 23 -5.82 4.55 10.78
C ALA A 23 -6.05 6.00 10.33
N TRP A 24 -6.95 6.23 9.37
CA TRP A 24 -7.23 7.55 8.81
C TRP A 24 -8.69 7.94 9.04
N ILE A 25 -9.46 8.19 7.99
CA ILE A 25 -10.82 8.71 8.12
C ILE A 25 -11.80 7.55 8.33
N PRO A 26 -12.61 7.57 9.41
CA PRO A 26 -13.59 6.52 9.69
C PRO A 26 -14.85 6.56 8.80
N GLY A 27 -15.41 5.38 8.53
CA GLY A 27 -16.80 5.15 8.05
C GLY A 27 -17.02 5.24 6.53
N GLY A 28 -17.87 4.39 5.94
CA GLY A 28 -18.08 4.30 4.46
C GLY A 28 -17.19 3.25 3.78
N HIS A 29 -16.81 2.25 4.57
CA HIS A 29 -15.98 1.10 4.26
C HIS A 29 -16.16 0.06 5.38
N ARG A 30 -15.75 -1.19 5.15
CA ARG A 30 -15.63 -2.21 6.20
C ARG A 30 -14.48 -3.16 5.90
N LEU A 31 -13.90 -3.71 6.95
CA LEU A 31 -12.82 -4.68 6.89
C LEU A 31 -13.28 -5.96 7.59
N GLU A 32 -13.37 -7.06 6.86
CA GLU A 32 -13.94 -8.32 7.35
C GLU A 32 -13.16 -9.51 6.80
N ILE A 33 -13.13 -10.60 7.54
CA ILE A 33 -12.53 -11.86 7.08
C ILE A 33 -13.54 -12.68 6.29
N HIS A 34 -13.16 -13.16 5.11
CA HIS A 34 -14.00 -14.01 4.26
C HIS A 34 -13.28 -15.29 3.85
N GLU A 35 -14.04 -16.37 3.67
CA GLU A 35 -13.54 -17.59 3.03
C GLU A 35 -13.48 -17.39 1.51
N VAL A 36 -12.35 -17.80 0.93
CA VAL A 36 -12.06 -17.64 -0.49
C VAL A 36 -11.23 -18.86 -0.92
N PRO A 37 -11.77 -19.78 -1.75
CA PRO A 37 -11.11 -21.06 -2.04
C PRO A 37 -9.72 -20.95 -2.68
N ASP A 38 -9.47 -19.88 -3.43
CA ASP A 38 -8.21 -19.62 -4.13
C ASP A 38 -7.22 -18.77 -3.33
N ALA A 39 -7.54 -18.44 -2.08
CA ALA A 39 -6.65 -17.74 -1.15
C ALA A 39 -5.63 -18.69 -0.52
N VAL A 40 -4.40 -18.20 -0.26
CA VAL A 40 -3.30 -18.99 0.33
C VAL A 40 -3.71 -19.70 1.63
N GLY A 41 -4.29 -18.97 2.59
CA GLY A 41 -4.77 -19.52 3.87
C GLY A 41 -6.25 -19.96 3.85
N GLY A 42 -6.87 -20.04 2.67
CA GLY A 42 -8.31 -20.27 2.51
C GLY A 42 -9.21 -19.10 2.96
N LYS A 43 -8.61 -18.00 3.43
CA LYS A 43 -9.30 -16.79 3.88
C LYS A 43 -8.62 -15.53 3.34
N VAL A 44 -9.39 -14.44 3.29
CA VAL A 44 -8.90 -13.11 2.91
C VAL A 44 -9.33 -12.09 3.95
N LEU A 45 -8.52 -11.05 4.09
CA LEU A 45 -8.95 -9.76 4.57
C LEU A 45 -9.67 -9.02 3.43
N ARG A 46 -10.99 -8.91 3.53
CA ARG A 46 -11.83 -8.19 2.58
C ARG A 46 -12.02 -6.76 3.03
N HIS A 47 -11.56 -5.84 2.19
CA HIS A 47 -11.81 -4.43 2.32
C HIS A 47 -12.92 -4.00 1.35
N HIS A 48 -14.12 -3.75 1.90
CA HIS A 48 -15.23 -3.19 1.15
C HIS A 48 -15.21 -1.66 1.22
N ILE A 49 -15.32 -0.99 0.08
CA ILE A 49 -15.40 0.47 -0.03
C ILE A 49 -16.76 0.85 -0.58
N ASP A 50 -17.47 1.74 0.11
CA ASP A 50 -18.79 2.26 -0.33
C ASP A 50 -18.66 3.62 -1.02
N THR A 51 -17.70 4.43 -0.59
CA THR A 51 -17.54 5.82 -1.05
C THR A 51 -16.07 6.14 -1.35
N ASN A 52 -15.85 6.97 -2.36
CA ASN A 52 -14.50 7.43 -2.70
C ASN A 52 -13.94 8.32 -1.58
N ASN A 53 -13.01 7.79 -0.80
CA ASN A 53 -12.24 8.52 0.21
C ASN A 53 -10.89 7.83 0.44
N ARG A 54 -9.91 8.53 1.04
CA ARG A 54 -8.62 7.91 1.43
C ARG A 54 -8.80 7.09 2.68
N ARG A 55 -8.40 5.82 2.63
CA ARG A 55 -8.45 4.90 3.75
C ARG A 55 -7.13 4.18 3.91
N ALA A 56 -6.80 3.88 5.14
CA ALA A 56 -5.74 2.97 5.47
C ALA A 56 -6.06 2.25 6.78
N TRP A 57 -5.57 1.03 6.90
CA TRP A 57 -5.64 0.26 8.14
C TRP A 57 -4.24 -0.07 8.58
N ALA A 58 -4.00 0.08 9.87
CA ALA A 58 -2.77 -0.33 10.52
C ALA A 58 -2.93 -1.78 10.99
N TRP A 59 -1.92 -2.60 10.73
CA TRP A 59 -1.78 -3.89 11.38
C TRP A 59 -0.97 -3.71 12.67
N GLU A 60 -1.66 -3.71 13.80
CA GLU A 60 -1.10 -3.36 15.11
C GLU A 60 -0.20 -4.46 15.70
N ARG A 61 -0.12 -5.63 15.07
CA ARG A 61 0.81 -6.69 15.46
C ARG A 61 2.27 -6.32 15.17
N VAL A 62 2.51 -5.45 14.19
CA VAL A 62 3.87 -5.00 13.84
C VAL A 62 4.24 -3.79 14.72
N PRO A 63 5.35 -3.83 15.45
CA PRO A 63 5.84 -2.69 16.22
C PRO A 63 6.07 -1.47 15.33
N ARG A 64 5.72 -0.31 15.88
CA ARG A 64 5.91 0.98 15.22
C ARG A 64 7.35 1.49 15.37
N GLY A 65 7.71 2.45 14.53
CA GLY A 65 8.98 3.18 14.65
C GLY A 65 10.21 2.47 14.13
N SER A 66 10.06 1.36 13.40
CA SER A 66 11.19 0.78 12.66
C SER A 66 11.70 1.78 11.60
N SER A 67 13.01 1.90 11.46
CA SER A 67 13.65 2.68 10.41
C SER A 67 13.59 1.96 9.06
N CYS A 68 13.38 0.65 9.07
CA CYS A 68 13.29 -0.21 7.91
C CYS A 68 12.05 -1.11 7.99
N TYR A 69 11.20 -1.05 6.96
CA TYR A 69 10.10 -1.98 6.77
C TYR A 69 10.21 -2.63 5.39
N GLU A 70 10.00 -3.93 5.35
CA GLU A 70 9.69 -4.65 4.14
C GLU A 70 8.29 -5.21 4.27
N ILE A 71 7.41 -4.93 3.32
CA ILE A 71 6.04 -5.43 3.26
C ILE A 71 5.92 -6.30 2.02
N LEU A 72 5.33 -7.48 2.19
CA LEU A 72 4.89 -8.32 1.09
C LEU A 72 3.42 -8.68 1.32
N THR A 73 2.62 -8.52 0.28
CA THR A 73 1.21 -8.91 0.29
C THR A 73 0.82 -9.49 -1.05
N ARG A 74 -0.18 -10.37 -1.04
CA ARG A 74 -0.91 -10.78 -2.24
C ARG A 74 -2.34 -10.27 -2.14
N LEU A 75 -2.77 -9.63 -3.23
CA LEU A 75 -3.97 -8.81 -3.25
C LEU A 75 -4.66 -8.83 -4.62
N ARG A 76 -5.96 -8.54 -4.61
CA ARG A 76 -6.78 -8.34 -5.81
C ARG A 76 -7.87 -7.30 -5.57
N SER A 77 -8.49 -6.84 -6.65
CA SER A 77 -9.64 -5.94 -6.59
C SER A 77 -10.71 -6.35 -7.59
N SER A 78 -11.98 -6.20 -7.21
CA SER A 78 -13.13 -6.47 -8.07
C SER A 78 -13.40 -5.36 -9.10
N SER A 79 -12.69 -4.23 -9.01
CA SER A 79 -12.90 -3.07 -9.88
C SER A 79 -11.59 -2.69 -10.54
N ALA A 80 -11.58 -2.52 -11.87
CA ALA A 80 -10.41 -2.04 -12.61
C ALA A 80 -10.06 -0.56 -12.35
N ASP A 81 -10.90 0.19 -11.63
CA ASP A 81 -10.68 1.61 -11.32
C ASP A 81 -10.42 1.87 -9.83
N SER A 82 -10.23 0.80 -9.05
CA SER A 82 -9.84 0.92 -7.65
C SER A 82 -8.42 1.45 -7.47
N ARG A 83 -8.17 2.11 -6.34
CA ARG A 83 -6.83 2.39 -5.83
C ARG A 83 -6.60 1.63 -4.53
N PHE A 84 -5.57 0.79 -4.46
CA PHE A 84 -5.37 -0.10 -3.32
C PHE A 84 -3.94 -0.64 -3.27
N GLY A 85 -3.47 -1.00 -2.08
CA GLY A 85 -2.10 -1.46 -1.91
C GLY A 85 -1.66 -1.44 -0.45
N VAL A 86 -0.41 -1.03 -0.22
CA VAL A 86 0.21 -1.05 1.11
C VAL A 86 0.80 0.29 1.49
N ILE A 87 0.96 0.47 2.79
CA ILE A 87 1.61 1.62 3.39
C ILE A 87 2.65 1.18 4.41
N ALA A 88 3.82 1.81 4.34
CA ALA A 88 4.89 1.73 5.32
C ALA A 88 5.13 3.11 5.95
N ARG A 89 5.56 3.12 7.21
CA ARG A 89 5.72 4.36 7.99
C ARG A 89 4.47 5.24 7.93
N GLY A 90 3.29 4.60 7.91
CA GLY A 90 2.01 5.29 7.93
C GLY A 90 1.85 6.07 9.22
N ASP A 91 1.31 7.27 9.14
CA ASP A 91 0.98 8.10 10.30
C ASP A 91 -0.26 8.96 10.00
N GLY A 92 -0.77 9.63 11.03
CA GLY A 92 -1.92 10.50 10.98
C GLY A 92 -2.79 10.40 12.24
N GLN A 93 -3.62 11.42 12.45
CA GLN A 93 -4.44 11.58 13.65
C GLN A 93 -5.92 11.19 13.42
N GLY A 94 -6.18 10.37 12.40
CA GLY A 94 -7.55 10.05 11.98
C GLY A 94 -8.32 11.24 11.39
N GLU A 95 -7.63 12.34 11.13
CA GLU A 95 -8.17 13.59 10.61
C GLU A 95 -7.68 13.82 9.17
N ARG A 96 -8.58 14.35 8.34
CA ARG A 96 -8.25 14.69 6.95
C ARG A 96 -7.08 15.69 6.91
N GLY A 97 -6.10 15.41 6.07
CA GLY A 97 -4.91 16.24 5.88
C GLY A 97 -3.75 15.88 6.81
N THR A 98 -3.95 14.96 7.75
CA THR A 98 -2.89 14.45 8.63
C THR A 98 -2.27 13.16 8.11
N GLU A 99 -2.75 12.63 6.98
CA GLU A 99 -2.30 11.35 6.43
C GLU A 99 -0.85 11.44 5.93
N GLN A 100 0.02 10.60 6.49
CA GLN A 100 1.42 10.51 6.10
C GLN A 100 1.84 9.06 5.86
N GLY A 101 2.95 8.88 5.14
CA GLY A 101 3.62 7.61 4.97
C GLY A 101 4.25 7.44 3.59
N VAL A 102 4.71 6.22 3.34
CA VAL A 102 5.14 5.75 2.03
C VAL A 102 4.14 4.70 1.56
N THR A 103 3.41 4.96 0.48
CA THR A 103 2.43 4.03 -0.06
C THR A 103 2.88 3.47 -1.40
N CYS A 104 2.61 2.20 -1.64
CA CYS A 104 2.71 1.60 -2.96
C CYS A 104 1.36 0.99 -3.33
N GLU A 105 0.76 1.46 -4.42
CA GLU A 105 -0.64 1.20 -4.73
C GLU A 105 -0.85 0.86 -6.20
N PHE A 106 -1.74 -0.08 -6.49
CA PHE A 106 -2.31 -0.23 -7.82
C PHE A 106 -3.34 0.87 -8.04
N PHE A 107 -3.32 1.47 -9.22
CA PHE A 107 -4.17 2.60 -9.59
C PHE A 107 -4.45 2.58 -11.09
N LYS A 108 -5.64 2.99 -11.51
CA LYS A 108 -5.93 3.31 -12.91
C LYS A 108 -6.00 4.82 -13.10
N GLY A 109 -5.00 5.41 -13.74
CA GLY A 109 -5.03 6.85 -14.01
C GLY A 109 -4.01 7.32 -15.03
N ALA A 110 -3.99 8.62 -15.26
CA ALA A 110 -3.11 9.23 -16.24
C ALA A 110 -1.67 9.23 -15.72
N ASN A 111 -0.74 8.79 -16.56
CA ASN A 111 0.68 8.88 -16.25
C ASN A 111 1.12 10.33 -16.46
N HIS A 112 1.56 11.00 -15.39
CA HIS A 112 2.08 12.36 -15.48
C HIS A 112 3.58 12.28 -15.62
N SER A 113 4.13 12.50 -16.82
CA SER A 113 5.51 12.89 -17.22
C SER A 113 6.74 12.62 -16.31
N LEU A 114 6.65 11.74 -15.32
CA LEU A 114 7.61 11.54 -14.25
C LEU A 114 8.35 10.20 -14.41
N VAL A 115 7.97 9.41 -15.42
CA VAL A 115 8.64 8.17 -15.79
C VAL A 115 9.73 8.50 -16.80
N GLU A 116 10.99 8.39 -16.39
CA GLU A 116 12.16 8.71 -17.22
C GLU A 116 12.27 7.85 -18.49
N TYR A 117 11.56 6.72 -18.54
CA TYR A 117 11.63 5.72 -19.61
C TYR A 117 10.44 5.70 -20.58
N GLU A 118 9.41 6.53 -20.39
CA GLU A 118 8.28 6.61 -21.33
C GLU A 118 7.85 8.06 -21.61
N PRO A 119 7.53 8.42 -22.87
CA PRO A 119 6.90 9.70 -23.16
C PRO A 119 5.55 9.79 -22.44
N ALA A 120 5.26 10.94 -21.83
CA ALA A 120 4.02 11.20 -21.09
C ALA A 120 2.79 10.83 -21.95
N LYS A 121 1.98 9.90 -21.45
CA LYS A 121 0.71 9.51 -22.08
C LYS A 121 -0.41 9.84 -21.11
N LEU A 122 -1.31 10.74 -21.54
CA LEU A 122 -2.57 11.05 -20.84
C LEU A 122 -3.59 9.90 -20.86
N GLU A 123 -3.18 8.70 -21.26
CA GLU A 123 -4.04 7.52 -21.27
C GLU A 123 -4.19 7.00 -19.84
N LEU A 124 -5.43 6.75 -19.42
CA LEU A 124 -5.70 6.06 -18.16
C LEU A 124 -5.20 4.63 -18.27
N ARG A 125 -4.14 4.30 -17.52
CA ARG A 125 -3.53 2.97 -17.52
C ARG A 125 -3.46 2.42 -16.11
N GLN A 126 -3.45 1.09 -16.02
CA GLN A 126 -3.12 0.40 -14.80
C GLN A 126 -1.64 0.62 -14.46
N THR A 127 -1.41 1.19 -13.28
CA THR A 127 -0.14 1.72 -12.83
C THR A 127 0.10 1.24 -11.40
N LEU A 128 1.34 0.82 -11.13
CA LEU A 128 1.83 0.73 -9.76
C LEU A 128 2.28 2.14 -9.34
N PHE A 129 1.98 2.59 -8.12
CA PHE A 129 2.10 4.00 -7.77
C PHE A 129 2.82 4.16 -6.44
N LEU A 130 4.03 4.71 -6.45
CA LEU A 130 4.84 4.94 -5.25
C LEU A 130 4.79 6.40 -4.82
N ILE A 131 4.34 6.61 -3.60
CA ILE A 131 4.11 7.93 -3.01
C ILE A 131 4.83 8.02 -1.69
N ALA A 132 5.43 9.17 -1.43
CA ALA A 132 5.78 9.59 -0.09
C ALA A 132 5.12 10.92 0.24
N TYR A 133 4.76 11.09 1.51
CA TYR A 133 4.28 12.37 2.04
C TYR A 133 5.29 13.49 1.78
N ASN A 134 4.81 14.68 1.40
CA ASN A 134 5.64 15.83 1.07
C ASN A 134 5.11 17.09 1.75
N PRO A 135 5.58 17.44 2.97
CA PRO A 135 5.07 18.58 3.72
C PRO A 135 5.30 19.93 3.02
N GLN A 136 6.31 20.06 2.17
CA GLN A 136 6.52 21.30 1.42
C GLN A 136 5.46 21.46 0.33
N GLY A 137 5.20 20.38 -0.42
CA GLY A 137 4.13 20.38 -1.43
C GLY A 137 2.76 20.67 -0.84
N GLU A 138 2.48 20.20 0.38
CA GLU A 138 1.27 20.58 1.13
C GLU A 138 1.19 22.08 1.40
N ARG A 139 2.28 22.65 1.95
CA ARG A 139 2.34 24.08 2.29
C ARG A 139 2.18 24.97 1.05
N ASP A 140 2.80 24.60 -0.06
CA ASP A 140 2.76 25.37 -1.30
C ASP A 140 1.37 25.37 -1.97
N ARG A 141 0.50 24.38 -1.68
CA ARG A 141 -0.82 24.26 -2.31
C ARG A 141 -1.91 25.16 -1.74
N GLY A 142 -1.74 25.64 -0.51
CA GLY A 142 -2.76 26.43 0.19
C GLY A 142 -4.03 25.63 0.58
N PRO A 143 -4.98 26.27 1.28
CA PRO A 143 -6.12 25.60 1.94
C PRO A 143 -7.22 25.09 0.99
N GLU A 144 -7.19 25.43 -0.29
CA GLU A 144 -8.31 25.20 -1.23
C GLU A 144 -8.36 23.79 -1.84
N ARG A 145 -7.34 22.95 -1.60
CA ARG A 145 -7.35 21.54 -2.01
C ARG A 145 -7.12 20.64 -0.79
N PRO A 146 -8.18 20.10 -0.18
CA PRO A 146 -8.13 19.42 1.13
C PRO A 146 -7.57 17.99 1.06
N HIS A 147 -6.64 17.74 0.14
CA HIS A 147 -6.12 16.41 -0.15
C HIS A 147 -4.61 16.44 -0.17
N GLY A 148 -4.03 15.74 0.80
CA GLY A 148 -2.60 15.67 0.98
C GLY A 148 -1.84 15.46 -0.34
N VAL A 149 -0.96 16.38 -0.71
CA VAL A 149 0.05 16.25 -1.76
C VAL A 149 0.98 15.07 -1.46
N ALA A 150 0.57 13.92 -1.99
CA ALA A 150 1.48 12.87 -2.39
C ALA A 150 2.51 13.44 -3.38
N ARG A 151 3.81 13.43 -3.03
CA ARG A 151 4.83 13.51 -4.08
C ARG A 151 4.87 12.15 -4.75
N ILE A 152 4.57 12.15 -6.03
CA ILE A 152 4.73 10.98 -6.88
C ILE A 152 6.23 10.81 -7.09
N TRP A 153 6.76 9.67 -6.67
CA TRP A 153 8.17 9.36 -6.86
C TRP A 153 8.40 8.30 -7.93
N GLY A 154 7.39 7.48 -8.24
CA GLY A 154 7.45 6.49 -9.30
C GLY A 154 6.08 6.09 -9.80
N GLU A 155 5.97 5.99 -11.12
CA GLU A 155 4.87 5.38 -11.85
C GLU A 155 5.46 4.38 -12.85
N SER A 156 4.83 3.23 -13.00
CA SER A 156 5.25 2.15 -13.90
C SER A 156 4.00 1.43 -14.31
N PHE A 157 3.91 1.17 -15.60
CA PHE A 157 2.80 0.43 -16.16
C PHE A 157 2.81 -0.99 -15.60
N PHE A 158 1.70 -1.39 -15.00
CA PHE A 158 1.50 -2.74 -14.51
C PHE A 158 0.09 -3.19 -14.90
N PRO A 159 -0.06 -3.96 -15.98
CA PRO A 159 -1.39 -4.37 -16.44
C PRO A 159 -1.99 -5.35 -15.43
N TRP A 160 -3.17 -5.02 -14.92
CA TRP A 160 -3.97 -5.93 -14.09
C TRP A 160 -5.43 -5.96 -14.53
N ALA A 161 -6.05 -7.14 -14.35
CA ALA A 161 -7.48 -7.35 -14.54
C ALA A 161 -8.20 -7.41 -13.19
N PRO A 162 -9.51 -7.07 -13.14
CA PRO A 162 -10.35 -7.37 -11.98
C PRO A 162 -10.26 -8.83 -11.56
N ASP A 163 -10.32 -9.07 -10.26
CA ASP A 163 -10.31 -10.38 -9.60
C ASP A 163 -9.03 -11.23 -9.81
N GLN A 164 -8.06 -10.73 -10.55
CA GLN A 164 -6.73 -11.34 -10.69
C GLN A 164 -5.89 -11.05 -9.45
N TRP A 165 -5.15 -12.06 -9.00
CA TRP A 165 -4.21 -11.93 -7.89
C TRP A 165 -2.87 -11.37 -8.34
N PHE A 166 -2.30 -10.51 -7.49
CA PHE A 166 -0.97 -9.95 -7.67
C PHE A 166 -0.20 -10.01 -6.38
N TRP A 167 1.10 -10.18 -6.49
CA TRP A 167 2.03 -9.91 -5.42
C TRP A 167 2.47 -8.46 -5.48
N LEU A 168 2.65 -7.85 -4.32
CA LEU A 168 3.23 -6.54 -4.13
C LEU A 168 4.26 -6.59 -3.01
N ARG A 169 5.48 -6.13 -3.31
CA ARG A 169 6.55 -5.94 -2.34
C ARG A 169 6.93 -4.47 -2.28
N LEU A 170 6.96 -3.90 -1.07
CA LEU A 170 7.44 -2.56 -0.77
C LEU A 170 8.55 -2.66 0.28
N GLN A 171 9.71 -2.09 -0.01
CA GLN A 171 10.78 -1.89 0.96
C GLN A 171 10.99 -0.41 1.19
N VAL A 172 11.06 -0.01 2.45
CA VAL A 172 11.34 1.35 2.91
C VAL A 172 12.45 1.26 3.94
N PHE A 173 13.56 1.96 3.73
CA PHE A 173 14.74 1.86 4.59
C PHE A 173 15.50 3.18 4.66
N ALA A 174 16.08 3.46 5.82
CA ALA A 174 16.98 4.60 5.98
C ALA A 174 18.40 4.24 5.53
N LYS A 175 19.02 5.11 4.72
CA LYS A 175 20.43 4.99 4.30
C LYS A 175 21.02 6.39 4.17
N ASP A 176 22.19 6.59 4.75
CA ASP A 176 22.94 7.86 4.70
C ASP A 176 22.14 9.08 5.18
N GLY A 177 21.30 8.89 6.19
CA GLY A 177 20.46 9.96 6.75
C GLY A 177 19.28 10.37 5.87
N THR A 178 18.97 9.61 4.80
CA THR A 178 17.77 9.78 3.99
C THR A 178 16.93 8.50 3.95
N LEU A 179 15.63 8.62 3.65
CA LEU A 179 14.75 7.49 3.41
C LEU A 179 14.80 7.08 1.94
N HIS A 180 14.82 5.78 1.70
CA HIS A 180 14.80 5.16 0.39
C HIS A 180 13.61 4.21 0.32
N ALA A 181 13.03 4.07 -0.87
CA ALA A 181 11.93 3.16 -1.09
C ALA A 181 12.10 2.44 -2.43
N ARG A 182 11.82 1.14 -2.45
CA ARG A 182 11.73 0.36 -3.68
C ARG A 182 10.53 -0.54 -3.65
N ALA A 183 9.89 -0.71 -4.81
CA ALA A 183 8.72 -1.57 -4.90
C ALA A 183 8.68 -2.35 -6.21
N LYS A 184 8.04 -3.50 -6.15
CA LYS A 184 7.80 -4.37 -7.31
C LYS A 184 6.50 -5.12 -7.13
N ALA A 185 5.88 -5.42 -8.27
CA ALA A 185 4.70 -6.25 -8.35
C ALA A 185 4.90 -7.35 -9.38
N TRP A 186 4.20 -8.47 -9.22
CA TRP A 186 4.19 -9.55 -10.20
C TRP A 186 2.89 -10.32 -10.11
N ASP A 187 2.65 -11.15 -11.12
CA ASP A 187 1.45 -11.98 -11.19
C ASP A 187 1.39 -12.98 -10.03
N GLY A 188 0.23 -13.06 -9.38
CA GLY A 188 -0.02 -13.92 -8.23
C GLY A 188 -0.78 -15.20 -8.54
N SER A 189 -1.02 -15.52 -9.82
CA SER A 189 -1.79 -16.70 -10.23
C SER A 189 -1.00 -18.03 -10.17
N GLY A 190 0.31 -17.97 -9.89
CA GLY A 190 1.12 -19.12 -9.47
C GLY A 190 2.21 -19.56 -10.45
N GLU A 191 2.21 -19.07 -11.69
CA GLU A 191 3.23 -19.44 -12.68
C GLU A 191 4.45 -18.51 -12.70
N VAL A 192 4.35 -17.34 -12.06
CA VAL A 192 5.37 -16.30 -12.12
C VAL A 192 6.11 -16.19 -10.79
N SER A 193 7.42 -16.40 -10.81
CA SER A 193 8.31 -16.17 -9.67
C SER A 193 8.51 -14.68 -9.40
N GLU A 194 8.88 -14.34 -8.17
CA GLU A 194 9.29 -12.98 -7.81
C GLU A 194 10.41 -12.48 -8.75
N PRO A 195 10.26 -11.31 -9.39
CA PRO A 195 11.30 -10.77 -10.27
C PRO A 195 12.52 -10.30 -9.48
N ASP A 196 13.69 -10.40 -10.12
CA ASP A 196 14.97 -9.89 -9.60
C ASP A 196 15.13 -8.38 -9.76
N TRP A 197 14.30 -7.75 -10.59
CA TRP A 197 14.26 -6.31 -10.83
C TRP A 197 13.18 -5.59 -10.00
N TRP A 198 13.40 -4.30 -9.75
CA TRP A 198 12.44 -3.42 -9.06
C TRP A 198 11.73 -2.51 -10.06
N HIS A 199 10.43 -2.27 -9.87
CA HIS A 199 9.71 -1.28 -10.67
C HIS A 199 10.16 0.13 -10.30
N TYR A 200 10.48 0.35 -9.02
CA TYR A 200 10.99 1.62 -8.50
C TYR A 200 12.19 1.40 -7.60
N GLU A 201 13.14 2.31 -7.71
CA GLU A 201 14.16 2.56 -6.71
C GLU A 201 14.26 4.07 -6.51
N VAL A 202 13.69 4.55 -5.41
CA VAL A 202 13.62 5.96 -5.06
C VAL A 202 14.55 6.21 -3.89
N SER A 203 15.37 7.25 -4.02
CA SER A 203 16.31 7.70 -3.01
C SER A 203 15.99 9.12 -2.55
N ASN A 204 16.58 9.51 -1.42
CA ASN A 204 16.52 10.88 -0.90
C ASN A 204 15.11 11.37 -0.59
N ILE A 205 14.26 10.49 -0.05
CA ILE A 205 13.02 10.89 0.62
C ILE A 205 13.43 11.47 1.98
N GLU A 206 13.06 12.70 2.28
CA GLU A 206 13.47 13.38 3.52
C GLU A 206 12.84 12.70 4.76
N PRO A 207 13.61 11.99 5.60
CA PRO A 207 13.10 11.03 6.59
C PRO A 207 12.44 11.70 7.79
N ASP A 208 12.85 12.92 8.13
CA ASP A 208 12.35 13.68 9.29
C ASP A 208 10.86 14.03 9.15
N SER A 209 10.32 13.94 7.93
CA SER A 209 8.94 14.32 7.63
C SER A 209 7.95 13.15 7.50
N VAL A 210 8.42 11.90 7.39
CA VAL A 210 7.54 10.76 7.06
C VAL A 210 7.50 9.74 8.19
N GLY A 211 6.45 9.80 9.03
CA GLY A 211 6.05 8.74 9.95
C GLY A 211 7.18 8.10 10.75
N ALA A 212 7.92 8.91 11.52
CA ALA A 212 9.04 8.46 12.35
C ALA A 212 8.63 7.41 13.41
N ASN A 213 7.37 7.44 13.85
CA ASN A 213 6.75 6.41 14.70
C ASN A 213 5.68 5.63 13.92
N GLY A 214 5.89 5.47 12.62
CA GLY A 214 4.85 5.02 11.71
C GLY A 214 4.55 3.53 11.80
N TRP A 215 3.31 3.19 11.47
CA TRP A 215 2.77 1.84 11.36
C TRP A 215 2.86 1.31 9.93
N VAL A 216 2.47 0.05 9.73
CA VAL A 216 2.36 -0.59 8.41
C VAL A 216 0.95 -1.13 8.21
N GLY A 217 0.53 -1.29 6.95
CA GLY A 217 -0.74 -1.93 6.65
C GLY A 217 -1.19 -1.74 5.22
N ILE A 218 -2.50 -1.70 5.00
CA ILE A 218 -3.11 -1.63 3.68
C ILE A 218 -3.72 -0.25 3.41
N THR A 219 -3.84 0.11 2.14
CA THR A 219 -4.55 1.30 1.70
C THR A 219 -5.72 0.95 0.79
N GLY A 220 -6.69 1.86 0.73
CA GLY A 220 -7.78 1.75 -0.22
C GLY A 220 -8.44 3.10 -0.48
N GLN A 221 -8.67 3.39 -1.74
CA GLN A 221 -9.31 4.60 -2.22
C GLN A 221 -10.04 4.29 -3.54
N ARG A 222 -10.98 5.18 -3.91
CA ARG A 222 -11.59 5.30 -5.24
C ARG A 222 -12.47 4.13 -5.66
N GLU A 223 -13.65 4.45 -6.22
CA GLU A 223 -14.71 3.53 -6.62
C GLU A 223 -15.21 2.56 -5.54
N ALA A 224 -16.51 2.32 -5.53
CA ALA A 224 -17.07 1.29 -4.68
C ALA A 224 -16.57 -0.10 -5.11
N GLY A 225 -16.47 -1.04 -4.17
CA GLY A 225 -16.18 -2.45 -4.49
C GLY A 225 -15.34 -3.17 -3.45
N ILE A 226 -14.74 -4.28 -3.86
CA ILE A 226 -14.01 -5.19 -3.00
C ILE A 226 -12.52 -5.16 -3.32
N ARG A 227 -11.68 -5.12 -2.27
CA ARG A 227 -10.25 -5.43 -2.35
C ARG A 227 -9.97 -6.54 -1.36
N ASP A 228 -9.39 -7.62 -1.85
CA ASP A 228 -9.06 -8.78 -1.02
C ASP A 228 -7.55 -8.86 -0.87
N TYR A 229 -7.09 -9.19 0.34
CA TYR A 229 -5.70 -9.48 0.67
C TYR A 229 -5.67 -10.88 1.30
N ASP A 230 -4.96 -11.84 0.71
CA ASP A 230 -4.88 -13.22 1.22
C ASP A 230 -3.57 -13.52 1.96
N VAL A 231 -2.57 -12.66 1.81
CA VAL A 231 -1.32 -12.68 2.56
C VAL A 231 -0.94 -11.26 2.94
N PHE A 232 -0.50 -11.05 4.18
CA PHE A 232 0.19 -9.83 4.58
C PHE A 232 1.36 -10.19 5.50
N SER A 233 2.55 -9.75 5.14
CA SER A 233 3.78 -10.10 5.85
C SER A 233 4.72 -8.90 5.91
N VAL A 234 5.48 -8.83 6.99
CA VAL A 234 6.35 -7.69 7.28
C VAL A 234 7.66 -8.16 7.87
N GLY A 235 8.77 -7.65 7.34
CA GLY A 235 10.09 -7.73 7.97
C GLY A 235 10.52 -6.35 8.47
N THR A 236 11.23 -6.30 9.60
CA THR A 236 11.73 -5.04 10.19
C THR A 236 13.24 -5.04 10.38
N ASP A 237 13.83 -3.85 10.36
CA ASP A 237 15.26 -3.62 10.64
C ASP A 237 16.23 -4.45 9.77
N GLY A 238 15.83 -4.71 8.51
CA GLY A 238 16.64 -5.45 7.53
C GLY A 238 16.25 -6.91 7.34
N ASP A 239 15.37 -7.47 8.19
CA ASP A 239 14.79 -8.78 7.91
C ASP A 239 13.81 -8.69 6.73
N PRO A 240 13.82 -9.68 5.80
CA PRO A 240 12.88 -9.70 4.70
C PRO A 240 11.47 -10.06 5.17
N ALA A 241 10.44 -9.57 4.47
CA ALA A 241 9.07 -10.05 4.69
C ALA A 241 8.94 -11.51 4.24
N PRO A 242 8.44 -12.43 5.09
CA PRO A 242 8.28 -13.84 4.77
C PRO A 242 7.35 -14.08 3.56
N MET A 243 7.74 -15.00 2.67
CA MET A 243 6.82 -15.60 1.69
C MET A 243 6.05 -16.76 2.36
N PRO A 244 4.80 -17.03 1.98
CA PRO A 244 4.08 -18.24 2.39
C PRO A 244 4.69 -19.52 1.80
#